data_AF-A0AA89C132-F1
#
_entry.id   AF-A0AA89C132-F1
#
_cell.length_a   1.000
_cell.length_b   1.000
_cell.length_c   1.000
_cell.angle_alpha   90.00
_cell.angle_beta   90.00
_cell.angle_gamma   90.00
#
_symmetry.space_group_name_H-M   'P 1'
#
loop_
_entity.id
_entity.type
_entity.pdbx_description
1 polymer ?
#
loop_
_entity_poly.entity_id
_entity_poly.type
_entity_poly.pdbx_seq_one_letter_code
_entity_poly.pdbx_strand_id
1 'polypeptide(L)'
;MYLDDGLGCHEDKDACLKMAMEIKNDLISSGFAPKVEKSMWSPDQRVVYLGYHLDLSHGVISIPECRLEKLRISIDALECEIQNKHSVRVRKVASVVGQIISMSYVVGNIVYIMTKCISADILEASSWNQSIFLSTESINQIHFWKKNIQSISSRNFDVDFSCQTIVYSDASNTGYGGYIVHNPLSISHGMWTEVEKHQSSTWRELVAVERVLISISTFLRGKRIKWFSDNKNVVHIVEKGSMKSHLQEIALRIFNFCLQNKVSLLTEWVPRSQNEKADQISRFTDSDDWGVSPELFCFVDSLWGPHEIDFFASSCNNKLPIFYSRFWMPGSTGIDAFTVDWQGVNGWFVPPICIIARVIKYLKQCCAFGTVIVPQWQSASFWPLIADESGFIREVKAHIELPVKKEYYQPGKAFKDDITELPDALADKFHLVADLVSECKSSNTVKSYFGAFKRWKRWAISHDISDAECLPAKAIHVALYLACLVQQSQSPGPVTLAFYGIKWAHSVIGACSPTDSHLVKNVLEGAKRRLCQPVKKKEPITPELLEKMFDKLFVPGNLYNQRTIYFGLHSLRSGGATAAASFGIHDRLFKRHGRWKSELAKDGYVKDSLTERLLVTQCLGLS
;
A
#
# COMPACT_ATOMS: atom_id res chain seq x y z
N MET A 1 2.00 -16.60 56.37
CA MET A 1 2.25 -16.67 54.92
C MET A 1 1.62 -17.96 54.40
N TYR A 2 0.92 -17.93 53.28
CA TYR A 2 0.31 -19.11 52.67
C TYR A 2 1.01 -19.37 51.33
N LEU A 3 1.52 -20.58 51.14
CA LEU A 3 2.07 -21.06 49.88
C LEU A 3 0.98 -21.89 49.20
N ASP A 4 0.73 -21.65 47.91
CA ASP A 4 -0.39 -22.26 47.18
C ASP A 4 0.00 -23.64 46.64
N ASP A 5 0.48 -23.72 45.39
CA ASP A 5 0.95 -24.96 44.76
C ASP A 5 2.40 -24.84 44.28
N GLY A 6 3.15 -25.94 44.34
CA GLY A 6 4.52 -26.05 43.82
C GLY A 6 4.69 -27.34 43.02
N LEU A 7 5.57 -27.31 42.02
CA LEU A 7 5.90 -28.46 41.18
C LEU A 7 7.43 -28.61 41.07
N GLY A 8 7.94 -29.80 41.30
CA GLY A 8 9.34 -30.16 41.06
C GLY A 8 9.43 -31.31 40.06
N CYS A 9 10.46 -31.29 39.21
CA CYS A 9 10.72 -32.35 38.25
C CYS A 9 12.22 -32.69 38.22
N HIS A 10 12.51 -33.96 37.93
CA HIS A 10 13.86 -34.47 37.75
C HIS A 10 13.81 -35.66 36.79
N GLU A 11 14.87 -35.87 36.00
CA GLU A 11 14.94 -36.96 35.01
C GLU A 11 15.00 -38.35 35.67
N ASP A 12 15.73 -38.46 36.78
CA ASP A 12 15.83 -39.65 37.61
C ASP A 12 14.81 -39.67 38.76
N LYS A 13 14.17 -40.83 38.99
CA LYS A 13 13.10 -41.02 39.98
C LYS A 13 13.62 -40.92 41.42
N ASP A 14 14.77 -41.49 41.72
CA ASP A 14 15.32 -41.53 43.08
C ASP A 14 15.79 -40.14 43.50
N ALA A 15 16.43 -39.41 42.58
CA ALA A 15 16.77 -38.01 42.77
C ALA A 15 15.53 -37.11 42.92
N CYS A 16 14.45 -37.37 42.16
CA CYS A 16 13.18 -36.66 42.32
C CYS A 16 12.57 -36.89 43.71
N LEU A 17 12.60 -38.13 44.19
CA LEU A 17 12.09 -38.49 45.52
C LEU A 17 12.92 -37.82 46.62
N LYS A 18 14.24 -37.82 46.47
CA LYS A 18 15.15 -37.15 47.39
C LYS A 18 14.84 -35.65 47.48
N MET A 19 14.71 -34.99 46.33
CA MET A 19 14.36 -33.57 46.25
C MET A 19 13.00 -33.28 46.91
N ALA A 20 11.99 -34.12 46.66
CA ALA A 20 10.68 -33.97 47.28
C ALA A 20 10.74 -34.08 48.82
N MET A 21 11.55 -35.00 49.34
CA MET A 21 11.77 -35.13 50.79
C MET A 21 12.54 -33.94 51.38
N GLU A 22 13.57 -33.45 50.69
CA GLU A 22 14.33 -32.26 51.10
C GLU A 22 13.41 -31.03 51.19
N ILE A 23 12.64 -30.74 50.13
CA ILE A 23 11.67 -29.64 50.12
C ILE A 23 10.64 -29.78 51.25
N LYS A 24 10.13 -30.99 51.48
CA LYS A 24 9.18 -31.25 52.57
C LYS A 24 9.79 -30.93 53.95
N ASN A 25 11.03 -31.35 54.18
CA ASN A 25 11.73 -31.10 55.43
C ASN A 25 12.08 -29.62 55.61
N ASP A 26 12.45 -28.93 54.53
CA ASP A 26 12.73 -27.50 54.53
C ASP A 26 11.48 -26.68 54.85
N LEU A 27 10.33 -27.06 54.29
CA LEU A 27 9.04 -26.43 54.61
C LEU A 27 8.70 -26.61 56.09
N ILE A 28 8.84 -27.82 56.63
CA ILE A 28 8.53 -28.12 58.03
C ILE A 28 9.49 -27.37 58.97
N SER A 29 10.80 -27.40 58.70
CA SER A 29 11.81 -26.70 59.50
C SER A 29 11.67 -25.19 59.45
N SER A 30 11.15 -24.64 58.35
CA SER A 30 10.80 -23.24 58.19
C SER A 30 9.46 -22.86 58.86
N GLY A 31 8.79 -23.79 59.53
CA GLY A 31 7.54 -23.56 60.26
C GLY A 31 6.26 -23.66 59.42
N PHE A 32 6.31 -24.17 58.19
CA PHE A 32 5.11 -24.47 57.39
C PHE A 32 4.56 -25.86 57.73
N ALA A 33 3.24 -26.01 57.61
CA ALA A 33 2.55 -27.29 57.78
C ALA A 33 1.99 -27.77 56.42
N PRO A 34 2.72 -28.64 55.69
CA PRO A 34 2.24 -29.13 54.39
C PRO A 34 0.99 -29.98 54.57
N LYS A 35 -0.04 -29.72 53.76
CA LYS A 35 -1.30 -30.46 53.82
C LYS A 35 -1.14 -31.81 53.11
N VAL A 36 -0.73 -32.84 53.85
CA VAL A 36 -0.36 -34.17 53.33
C VAL A 36 -1.43 -34.78 52.41
N GLU A 37 -2.71 -34.63 52.72
CA GLU A 37 -3.84 -35.14 51.91
C GLU A 37 -3.93 -34.50 50.51
N LYS A 38 -3.39 -33.29 50.34
CA LYS A 38 -3.40 -32.56 49.07
C LYS A 38 -2.05 -32.59 48.35
N SER A 39 -0.99 -33.05 49.01
CA SER A 39 0.37 -33.00 48.48
C SER A 39 0.79 -34.37 47.94
N MET A 40 1.33 -34.38 46.71
CA MET A 40 1.99 -35.57 46.14
C MET A 40 3.50 -35.48 46.37
N TRP A 41 4.02 -36.28 47.30
CA TRP A 41 5.45 -36.34 47.63
C TRP A 41 6.19 -37.49 46.92
N SER A 42 5.45 -38.47 46.42
CA SER A 42 6.01 -39.55 45.61
C SER A 42 6.08 -39.10 44.15
N PRO A 43 7.23 -39.22 43.47
CA PRO A 43 7.34 -38.88 42.05
C PRO A 43 6.38 -39.70 41.20
N ASP A 44 5.68 -39.03 40.28
CA ASP A 44 4.78 -39.63 39.30
C ASP A 44 4.96 -38.92 37.95
N GLN A 45 4.81 -39.66 36.85
CA GLN A 45 4.83 -39.12 35.50
C GLN A 45 3.47 -38.56 35.08
N ARG A 46 2.40 -38.86 35.82
CA ARG A 46 1.06 -38.33 35.60
C ARG A 46 0.59 -37.57 36.82
N VAL A 47 0.50 -36.24 36.70
CA VAL A 47 0.13 -35.37 37.82
C VAL A 47 -0.97 -34.39 37.44
N VAL A 48 -1.75 -33.96 38.41
CA VAL A 48 -2.68 -32.84 38.25
C VAL A 48 -2.04 -31.60 38.86
N TYR A 49 -1.82 -30.56 38.06
CA TYR A 49 -1.22 -29.30 38.51
C TYR A 49 -2.01 -28.11 37.95
N LEU A 50 -2.34 -27.13 38.80
CA LEU A 50 -3.18 -25.97 38.46
C LEU A 50 -4.50 -26.34 37.74
N GLY A 51 -5.05 -27.53 38.05
CA GLY A 51 -6.28 -28.04 37.47
C GLY A 51 -6.14 -28.64 36.05
N TYR A 52 -4.93 -28.99 35.62
CA TYR A 52 -4.64 -29.68 34.36
C TYR A 52 -3.94 -31.02 34.59
N HIS A 53 -4.16 -31.99 33.71
CA HIS A 53 -3.37 -33.23 33.70
C HIS A 53 -2.08 -33.01 32.90
N LEU A 54 -0.96 -33.34 33.52
CA LEU A 54 0.35 -33.41 32.89
C LEU A 54 0.70 -34.89 32.75
N ASP A 55 0.84 -35.36 31.51
CA ASP A 55 1.37 -36.69 31.18
C ASP A 55 2.78 -36.51 30.62
N LEU A 56 3.78 -36.66 31.49
CA LEU A 56 5.18 -36.48 31.14
C LEU A 56 5.73 -37.65 30.30
N SER A 57 5.08 -38.81 30.30
CA SER A 57 5.54 -39.97 29.52
C SER A 57 5.20 -39.84 28.03
N HIS A 58 4.09 -39.19 27.71
CA HIS A 58 3.69 -38.87 26.33
C HIS A 58 3.99 -37.41 25.94
N GLY A 59 4.39 -36.59 26.91
CA GLY A 59 4.67 -35.17 26.70
C GLY A 59 3.42 -34.35 26.39
N VAL A 60 2.31 -34.62 27.08
CA VAL A 60 0.99 -34.04 26.83
C VAL A 60 0.47 -33.29 28.05
N ILE A 61 -0.19 -32.16 27.81
CA ILE A 61 -1.05 -31.48 28.78
C ILE A 61 -2.50 -31.55 28.32
N SER A 62 -3.41 -31.92 29.23
CA SER A 62 -4.83 -32.08 28.93
C SER A 62 -5.76 -31.55 30.02
N ILE A 63 -7.01 -31.30 29.62
CA ILE A 63 -8.08 -30.87 30.53
C ILE A 63 -8.66 -32.11 31.22
N PRO A 64 -8.83 -32.10 32.56
CA PRO A 64 -9.54 -33.16 33.26
C PRO A 64 -10.95 -33.41 32.73
N GLU A 65 -11.28 -34.69 32.52
CA GLU A 65 -12.59 -35.11 32.00
C GLU A 65 -13.75 -34.57 32.85
N CYS A 66 -13.57 -34.48 34.18
CA CYS A 66 -14.57 -33.91 35.07
C CYS A 66 -14.89 -32.43 34.76
N ARG A 67 -13.93 -31.66 34.25
CA ARG A 67 -14.16 -30.26 33.82
C ARG A 67 -14.85 -30.20 32.46
N LEU A 68 -14.53 -31.13 31.55
CA LEU A 68 -15.21 -31.26 30.26
C LEU A 68 -16.68 -31.64 30.45
N GLU A 69 -16.96 -32.62 31.29
CA GLU A 69 -18.32 -33.08 31.59
C GLU A 69 -19.14 -31.98 32.28
N LYS A 70 -18.53 -31.23 33.21
CA LYS A 70 -19.18 -30.07 33.84
C LYS A 70 -19.56 -29.00 32.81
N LEU A 71 -18.69 -28.72 31.84
CA LEU A 71 -18.96 -27.79 30.76
C LEU A 71 -20.10 -28.29 29.87
N ARG A 72 -20.06 -29.56 29.49
CA ARG A 72 -21.10 -30.19 28.67
C ARG A 72 -22.48 -30.11 29.34
N ILE A 73 -22.58 -30.48 30.62
CA ILE A 73 -23.81 -30.37 31.40
C ILE A 73 -24.29 -28.90 31.45
N SER A 74 -23.36 -27.95 31.64
CA SER A 74 -23.70 -26.52 31.70
C SER A 74 -24.23 -26.00 30.35
N ILE A 75 -23.66 -26.46 29.24
CA ILE A 75 -24.11 -26.12 27.88
C ILE A 75 -25.47 -26.77 27.58
N ASP A 76 -25.64 -28.05 27.87
CA ASP A 76 -26.90 -28.78 27.63
C ASP A 76 -28.07 -28.15 28.41
N ALA A 77 -27.83 -27.75 29.67
CA ALA A 77 -28.80 -27.03 30.47
C ALA A 77 -29.15 -25.65 29.88
N LEU A 78 -28.18 -24.97 29.28
CA LEU A 78 -28.37 -23.68 28.62
C LEU A 78 -29.21 -23.82 27.34
N GLU A 79 -28.86 -24.77 26.47
CA GLU A 79 -29.59 -25.03 25.21
C GLU A 79 -31.05 -25.41 25.48
N CYS A 80 -31.31 -26.26 26.49
CA CYS A 80 -32.66 -26.61 26.90
C CYS A 80 -33.48 -25.39 27.35
N GLU A 81 -32.85 -24.43 28.05
CA GLU A 81 -33.55 -23.19 28.47
C GLU A 81 -33.81 -22.24 27.28
N ILE A 82 -32.87 -22.14 26.35
CA ILE A 82 -33.05 -21.38 25.09
C ILE A 82 -34.22 -21.94 24.26
N GLN A 83 -34.30 -23.27 24.14
CA GLN A 83 -35.37 -23.93 23.38
C GLN A 83 -36.75 -23.75 24.02
N ASN A 84 -36.84 -23.80 25.35
CA ASN A 84 -38.12 -23.76 26.05
C ASN A 84 -38.65 -22.34 26.32
N LYS A 85 -37.76 -21.39 26.64
CA LYS A 85 -38.15 -20.06 27.15
C LYS A 85 -37.65 -18.91 26.29
N HIS A 86 -36.84 -19.20 25.27
CA HIS A 86 -36.15 -18.22 24.41
C HIS A 86 -35.24 -17.22 25.14
N SER A 87 -35.16 -17.28 26.47
CA SER A 87 -34.36 -16.39 27.31
C SER A 87 -33.64 -17.19 28.39
N VAL A 88 -32.45 -16.74 28.77
CA VAL A 88 -31.57 -17.44 29.71
C VAL A 88 -31.05 -16.51 30.79
N ARG A 89 -30.89 -17.04 32.02
CA ARG A 89 -30.29 -16.28 33.12
C ARG A 89 -28.82 -15.98 32.84
N VAL A 90 -28.45 -14.71 32.95
CA VAL A 90 -27.10 -14.20 32.67
C VAL A 90 -26.03 -14.94 33.48
N ARG A 91 -26.29 -15.22 34.76
CA ARG A 91 -25.38 -16.00 35.61
C ARG A 91 -25.03 -17.38 35.04
N LYS A 92 -25.96 -18.05 34.36
CA LYS A 92 -25.69 -19.36 33.74
C LYS A 92 -24.79 -19.22 32.52
N VAL A 93 -25.08 -18.23 31.66
CA VAL A 93 -24.27 -17.90 30.49
C VAL A 93 -22.83 -17.56 30.91
N ALA A 94 -22.67 -16.69 31.91
CA ALA A 94 -21.38 -16.29 32.44
C ALA A 94 -20.59 -17.45 33.08
N SER A 95 -21.29 -18.40 33.72
CA SER A 95 -20.68 -19.63 34.24
C SER A 95 -20.05 -20.46 33.11
N VAL A 96 -20.75 -20.63 31.98
CA VAL A 96 -20.22 -21.33 30.80
C VAL A 96 -18.98 -20.62 30.24
N VAL A 97 -19.04 -19.30 30.06
CA VAL A 97 -17.88 -18.50 29.61
C VAL A 97 -16.68 -18.65 30.55
N GLY A 98 -16.91 -18.56 31.87
CA GLY A 98 -15.85 -18.73 32.87
C GLY A 98 -15.22 -20.13 32.83
N GLN A 99 -16.04 -21.17 32.65
CA GLN A 99 -15.54 -22.54 32.48
C GLN A 99 -14.66 -22.66 31.23
N ILE A 100 -15.07 -22.10 30.09
CA ILE A 100 -14.29 -22.12 28.84
C ILE A 100 -12.96 -21.37 28.99
N ILE A 101 -12.99 -20.13 29.49
CA ILE A 101 -11.79 -19.29 29.66
C ILE A 101 -10.79 -19.95 30.62
N SER A 102 -11.28 -20.64 31.65
CA SER A 102 -10.44 -21.35 32.61
C SER A 102 -9.61 -22.49 32.00
N MET A 103 -9.88 -22.88 30.74
CA MET A 103 -9.17 -23.91 29.98
C MET A 103 -8.15 -23.34 28.97
N SER A 104 -7.95 -22.00 28.97
CA SER A 104 -7.06 -21.26 28.06
C SER A 104 -5.65 -21.84 27.93
N TYR A 105 -5.12 -22.44 29.01
CA TYR A 105 -3.75 -22.94 29.00
C TYR A 105 -3.57 -24.16 28.07
N VAL A 106 -4.60 -24.97 27.87
CA VAL A 106 -4.58 -26.10 26.92
C VAL A 106 -5.14 -25.68 25.57
N VAL A 107 -6.30 -25.04 25.58
CA VAL A 107 -7.07 -24.75 24.36
C VAL A 107 -6.46 -23.56 23.57
N GLY A 108 -5.73 -22.68 24.24
CA GLY A 108 -5.14 -21.49 23.65
C GLY A 108 -6.12 -20.34 23.46
N ASN A 109 -5.70 -19.37 22.64
CA ASN A 109 -6.36 -18.07 22.47
C ASN A 109 -7.80 -18.13 21.92
N ILE A 110 -8.18 -19.22 21.26
CA ILE A 110 -9.53 -19.44 20.75
C ILE A 110 -10.60 -19.33 21.84
N VAL A 111 -10.28 -19.63 23.11
CA VAL A 111 -11.22 -19.47 24.22
C VAL A 111 -11.74 -18.05 24.35
N TYR A 112 -10.94 -17.04 23.96
CA TYR A 112 -11.34 -15.64 24.04
C TYR A 112 -12.13 -15.20 22.82
N ILE A 113 -11.70 -15.62 21.62
CA ILE A 113 -12.36 -15.28 20.35
C ILE A 113 -13.77 -15.88 20.31
N MET A 114 -13.90 -17.16 20.69
CA MET A 114 -15.14 -17.93 20.63
C MET A 114 -16.02 -17.79 21.87
N THR A 115 -15.75 -16.82 22.74
CA THR A 115 -16.69 -16.39 23.80
C THR A 115 -16.99 -14.90 23.74
N LYS A 116 -16.48 -14.17 22.74
CA LYS A 116 -16.55 -12.71 22.71
C LYS A 116 -17.96 -12.19 22.48
N CYS A 117 -18.73 -12.82 21.59
CA CYS A 117 -20.12 -12.46 21.34
C CYS A 117 -20.97 -12.78 22.57
N ILE A 118 -20.73 -13.95 23.20
CA ILE A 118 -21.41 -14.33 24.44
C ILE A 118 -21.12 -13.31 25.55
N SER A 119 -19.88 -12.83 25.63
CA SER A 119 -19.48 -11.81 26.61
C SER A 119 -20.15 -10.45 26.33
N ALA A 120 -20.37 -10.09 25.06
CA ALA A 120 -21.09 -8.88 24.70
C ALA A 120 -22.55 -8.96 25.15
N ASP A 121 -23.25 -10.07 24.89
CA ASP A 121 -24.63 -10.28 25.33
C ASP A 121 -24.77 -10.24 26.86
N ILE A 122 -23.78 -10.75 27.61
CA ILE A 122 -23.74 -10.67 29.07
C ILE A 122 -23.69 -9.20 29.56
N LEU A 123 -22.96 -8.32 28.85
CA LEU A 123 -22.80 -6.93 29.26
C LEU A 123 -24.06 -6.07 29.05
N GLU A 124 -24.98 -6.50 28.19
CA GLU A 124 -26.29 -5.85 28.02
C GLU A 124 -27.21 -6.06 29.24
N ALA A 125 -26.86 -6.97 30.15
CA ALA A 125 -27.64 -7.23 31.35
C ALA A 125 -27.35 -6.21 32.46
N SER A 126 -28.41 -5.73 33.10
CA SER A 126 -28.34 -4.85 34.27
C SER A 126 -28.06 -5.60 35.58
N SER A 127 -28.24 -6.93 35.61
CA SER A 127 -28.08 -7.75 36.82
C SER A 127 -27.78 -9.21 36.48
N TRP A 128 -27.01 -9.89 37.34
CA TRP A 128 -26.71 -11.32 37.24
C TRP A 128 -27.95 -12.23 37.27
N ASN A 129 -29.06 -11.75 37.83
CA ASN A 129 -30.31 -12.51 37.94
C ASN A 129 -31.29 -12.21 36.78
N GLN A 130 -30.96 -11.27 35.90
CA GLN A 130 -31.75 -10.96 34.71
C GLN A 130 -31.69 -12.12 33.71
N SER A 131 -32.78 -12.32 32.96
CA SER A 131 -32.79 -13.17 31.77
C SER A 131 -32.56 -12.31 30.52
N ILE A 132 -31.72 -12.80 29.61
CA ILE A 132 -31.39 -12.15 28.33
C ILE A 132 -31.72 -13.06 27.16
N PHE A 133 -31.92 -12.45 26.00
CA PHE A 133 -31.95 -13.14 24.71
C PHE A 133 -30.53 -13.17 24.16
N LEU A 134 -30.03 -14.35 23.79
CA LEU A 134 -28.73 -14.47 23.16
C LEU A 134 -28.83 -14.17 21.67
N SER A 135 -27.81 -13.50 21.14
CA SER A 135 -27.67 -13.31 19.70
C SER A 135 -27.45 -14.65 18.98
N THR A 136 -27.77 -14.68 17.69
CA THR A 136 -27.51 -15.85 16.82
C THR A 136 -26.03 -16.23 16.86
N GLU A 137 -25.14 -15.25 16.90
CA GLU A 137 -23.69 -15.42 16.98
C GLU A 137 -23.28 -16.10 18.30
N SER A 138 -23.85 -15.69 19.42
CA SER A 138 -23.61 -16.34 20.72
C SER A 138 -24.07 -17.78 20.76
N ILE A 139 -25.24 -18.07 20.18
CA ILE A 139 -25.77 -19.45 20.06
C ILE A 139 -24.82 -20.30 19.21
N ASN A 140 -24.35 -19.77 18.07
CA ASN A 140 -23.36 -20.44 17.24
C ASN A 140 -22.03 -20.72 17.98
N GLN A 141 -21.58 -19.78 18.84
CA GLN A 141 -20.41 -19.99 19.69
C GLN A 141 -20.62 -21.08 20.74
N ILE A 142 -21.81 -21.16 21.36
CA ILE A 142 -22.14 -22.23 22.31
C ILE A 142 -22.10 -23.61 21.61
N HIS A 143 -22.73 -23.71 20.44
CA HIS A 143 -22.70 -24.93 19.63
C HIS A 143 -21.28 -25.31 19.18
N PHE A 144 -20.44 -24.32 18.85
CA PHE A 144 -19.04 -24.54 18.55
C PHE A 144 -18.33 -25.26 19.71
N TRP A 145 -18.51 -24.79 20.95
CA TRP A 145 -17.88 -25.42 22.11
C TRP A 145 -18.41 -26.83 22.37
N LYS A 146 -19.73 -27.03 22.29
CA LYS A 146 -20.34 -28.36 22.45
C LYS A 146 -19.77 -29.38 21.47
N LYS A 147 -19.56 -28.97 20.21
CA LYS A 147 -19.07 -29.84 19.15
C LYS A 147 -17.57 -30.12 19.23
N ASN A 148 -16.77 -29.13 19.61
CA ASN A 148 -15.32 -29.18 19.40
C ASN A 148 -14.49 -29.34 20.68
N ILE A 149 -15.03 -29.10 21.88
CA ILE A 149 -14.19 -29.06 23.09
C ILE A 149 -13.42 -30.38 23.35
N GLN A 150 -14.04 -31.53 23.06
CA GLN A 150 -13.40 -32.83 23.27
C GLN A 150 -12.15 -33.01 22.40
N SER A 151 -12.18 -32.55 21.15
CA SER A 151 -11.07 -32.71 20.20
C SER A 151 -9.90 -31.75 20.45
N ILE A 152 -10.14 -30.66 21.18
CA ILE A 152 -9.12 -29.64 21.54
C ILE A 152 -8.77 -29.67 23.04
N SER A 153 -9.08 -30.77 23.71
CA SER A 153 -8.90 -30.96 25.16
C SER A 153 -7.47 -31.31 25.58
N SER A 154 -6.54 -31.46 24.64
CA SER A 154 -5.14 -31.78 24.89
C SER A 154 -4.20 -31.12 23.88
N ARG A 155 -2.95 -30.91 24.29
CA ARG A 155 -1.85 -30.48 23.41
C ARG A 155 -0.51 -31.05 23.89
N ASN A 156 0.46 -31.16 22.99
CA ASN A 156 1.82 -31.57 23.35
C ASN A 156 2.57 -30.42 24.07
N PHE A 157 3.56 -30.77 24.89
CA PHE A 157 4.52 -29.80 25.45
C PHE A 157 5.44 -29.24 24.36
N ASP A 158 5.81 -30.06 23.38
CA ASP A 158 6.57 -29.66 22.19
C ASP A 158 5.68 -28.84 21.26
N VAL A 159 5.55 -27.57 21.60
CA VAL A 159 5.13 -26.56 20.64
C VAL A 159 6.40 -26.15 19.92
N ASP A 160 6.67 -26.79 18.78
CA ASP A 160 7.75 -26.39 17.89
C ASP A 160 7.73 -24.86 17.73
N PHE A 161 8.74 -24.18 18.30
CA PHE A 161 8.75 -22.72 18.44
C PHE A 161 9.14 -22.02 17.13
N SER A 162 9.59 -22.78 16.14
CA SER A 162 10.07 -22.24 14.88
C SER A 162 8.89 -21.70 14.06
N CYS A 163 8.85 -20.39 13.85
CA CYS A 163 7.99 -19.80 12.82
C CYS A 163 8.65 -20.05 11.46
N GLN A 164 7.89 -20.58 10.50
CA GLN A 164 8.42 -20.94 9.17
C GLN A 164 8.39 -19.76 8.20
N THR A 165 7.51 -18.79 8.46
CA THR A 165 7.27 -17.65 7.58
C THR A 165 7.03 -16.40 8.41
N ILE A 166 7.64 -15.29 7.97
CA ILE A 166 7.43 -13.96 8.54
C ILE A 166 6.65 -13.11 7.53
N VAL A 167 5.55 -12.51 8.00
CA VAL A 167 4.68 -11.65 7.20
C VAL A 167 4.55 -10.29 7.88
N TYR A 168 4.62 -9.23 7.09
CA TYR A 168 4.28 -7.88 7.50
C TYR A 168 3.06 -7.43 6.72
N SER A 169 2.18 -6.67 7.38
CA SER A 169 1.07 -5.99 6.72
C SER A 169 0.89 -4.58 7.26
N ASP A 170 0.28 -3.74 6.45
CA ASP A 170 -0.13 -2.40 6.84
C ASP A 170 -1.38 -1.95 6.05
N ALA A 171 -2.08 -0.96 6.59
CA ALA A 171 -3.16 -0.27 5.90
C ALA A 171 -2.95 1.25 5.93
N SER A 172 -3.11 1.85 4.75
CA SER A 172 -3.14 3.29 4.59
C SER A 172 -4.57 3.82 4.46
N ASN A 173 -4.70 5.12 4.18
CA ASN A 173 -5.98 5.72 3.81
C ASN A 173 -6.50 5.28 2.43
N THR A 174 -5.63 4.78 1.55
CA THR A 174 -5.97 4.49 0.16
C THR A 174 -6.05 2.99 -0.14
N GLY A 175 -5.26 2.18 0.54
CA GLY A 175 -5.21 0.73 0.33
C GLY A 175 -4.57 -0.06 1.46
N TYR A 176 -4.38 -1.36 1.22
CA TYR A 176 -3.62 -2.26 2.08
C TYR A 176 -2.41 -2.83 1.36
N GLY A 177 -1.46 -3.30 2.15
CA GLY A 177 -0.26 -3.96 1.66
C GLY A 177 0.22 -5.03 2.61
N GLY A 178 0.84 -6.06 2.07
CA GLY A 178 1.55 -7.05 2.86
C GLY A 178 2.53 -7.86 2.02
N TYR A 179 3.49 -8.48 2.69
CA TYR A 179 4.50 -9.30 2.02
C TYR A 179 5.12 -10.33 2.96
N ILE A 180 5.60 -11.44 2.39
CA ILE A 180 6.46 -12.41 3.09
C ILE A 180 7.91 -11.95 2.95
N VAL A 181 8.65 -11.89 4.06
CA VAL A 181 10.04 -11.39 4.09
C VAL A 181 10.95 -12.15 3.14
N HIS A 182 10.85 -13.48 3.12
CA HIS A 182 11.73 -14.35 2.33
C HIS A 182 11.20 -14.67 0.92
N ASN A 183 10.11 -14.02 0.47
CA ASN A 183 9.57 -14.22 -0.87
C ASN A 183 9.20 -12.87 -1.53
N PRO A 184 10.05 -12.31 -2.41
CA PRO A 184 9.78 -11.03 -3.05
C PRO A 184 8.56 -11.04 -3.99
N LEU A 185 8.13 -12.22 -4.46
CA LEU A 185 6.95 -12.37 -5.33
C LEU A 185 5.63 -12.49 -4.55
N SER A 186 5.68 -12.46 -3.22
CA SER A 186 4.50 -12.58 -2.35
C SER A 186 3.86 -11.24 -1.98
N ILE A 187 4.16 -10.17 -2.72
CA ILE A 187 3.59 -8.86 -2.43
C ILE A 187 2.09 -8.92 -2.70
N SER A 188 1.32 -8.62 -1.66
CA SER A 188 -0.11 -8.42 -1.71
C SER A 188 -0.42 -6.94 -1.61
N HIS A 189 -1.32 -6.47 -2.48
CA HIS A 189 -1.77 -5.09 -2.50
C HIS A 189 -3.17 -4.98 -3.08
N GLY A 190 -3.96 -4.05 -2.54
CA GLY A 190 -5.22 -3.64 -3.14
C GLY A 190 -5.75 -2.33 -2.58
N MET A 191 -6.65 -1.70 -3.33
CA MET A 191 -7.26 -0.42 -3.00
C MET A 191 -8.55 -0.59 -2.20
N TRP A 192 -8.82 0.35 -1.29
CA TRP A 192 -10.08 0.40 -0.56
C TRP A 192 -11.26 0.78 -1.48
N THR A 193 -12.47 0.35 -1.14
CA THR A 193 -13.70 0.98 -1.67
C THR A 193 -14.01 2.26 -0.90
N GLU A 194 -14.90 3.10 -1.45
CA GLU A 194 -15.28 4.36 -0.79
C GLU A 194 -15.84 4.15 0.62
N VAL A 195 -16.63 3.10 0.81
CA VAL A 195 -17.17 2.74 2.13
C VAL A 195 -16.05 2.32 3.09
N GLU A 196 -15.03 1.62 2.57
CA GLU A 196 -13.91 1.08 3.36
C GLU A 196 -12.91 2.16 3.78
N LYS A 197 -12.67 3.17 2.94
CA LYS A 197 -11.77 4.29 3.26
C LYS A 197 -12.21 5.04 4.51
N HIS A 198 -13.54 5.17 4.69
CA HIS A 198 -14.17 5.85 5.82
C HIS A 198 -14.25 4.99 7.09
N GLN A 199 -13.84 3.72 7.04
CA GLN A 199 -13.73 2.88 8.23
C GLN A 199 -12.56 3.30 9.11
N SER A 200 -12.61 2.91 10.39
CA SER A 200 -11.54 3.21 11.35
C SER A 200 -10.19 2.60 10.94
N SER A 201 -9.07 3.20 11.38
CA SER A 201 -7.72 2.65 11.12
C SER A 201 -7.60 1.19 11.57
N THR A 202 -8.06 0.87 12.78
CA THR A 202 -8.06 -0.50 13.31
C THR A 202 -8.86 -1.46 12.43
N TRP A 203 -9.99 -1.03 11.87
CA TRP A 203 -10.75 -1.85 10.92
C TRP A 203 -9.95 -2.11 9.65
N ARG A 204 -9.38 -1.06 9.04
CA ARG A 204 -8.64 -1.19 7.77
C ARG A 204 -7.42 -2.06 7.92
N GLU A 205 -6.69 -1.92 9.03
CA GLU A 205 -5.53 -2.76 9.31
C GLU A 205 -5.89 -4.21 9.62
N LEU A 206 -7.00 -4.45 10.34
CA LEU A 206 -7.48 -5.82 10.58
C LEU A 206 -7.96 -6.47 9.27
N VAL A 207 -8.62 -5.72 8.39
CA VAL A 207 -8.98 -6.19 7.03
C VAL A 207 -7.74 -6.37 6.16
N ALA A 208 -6.68 -5.57 6.33
CA ALA A 208 -5.41 -5.81 5.67
C ALA A 208 -4.84 -7.18 6.05
N VAL A 209 -4.90 -7.57 7.34
CA VAL A 209 -4.52 -8.92 7.78
C VAL A 209 -5.33 -9.99 7.04
N GLU A 210 -6.66 -9.86 7.04
CA GLU A 210 -7.57 -10.77 6.35
C GLU A 210 -7.26 -10.89 4.85
N ARG A 211 -7.17 -9.77 4.13
CA ARG A 211 -6.97 -9.77 2.68
C ARG A 211 -5.60 -10.27 2.28
N VAL A 212 -4.55 -9.91 3.02
CA VAL A 212 -3.20 -10.43 2.79
C VAL A 212 -3.21 -11.94 3.03
N LEU A 213 -3.76 -12.44 4.14
CA LEU A 213 -3.88 -13.89 4.41
C LEU A 213 -4.52 -14.65 3.24
N ILE A 214 -5.65 -14.14 2.74
CA ILE A 214 -6.39 -14.75 1.62
C ILE A 214 -5.53 -14.74 0.34
N SER A 215 -4.96 -13.59 0.00
CA SER A 215 -4.25 -13.38 -1.26
C SER A 215 -2.99 -14.24 -1.43
N ILE A 216 -2.27 -14.50 -0.35
CA ILE A 216 -1.03 -15.29 -0.35
C ILE A 216 -1.20 -16.64 0.33
N SER A 217 -2.44 -17.12 0.45
CA SER A 217 -2.83 -18.36 1.13
C SER A 217 -2.01 -19.58 0.71
N THR A 218 -1.71 -19.69 -0.59
CA THR A 218 -0.90 -20.76 -1.19
C THR A 218 0.49 -20.88 -0.56
N PHE A 219 1.08 -19.76 -0.14
CA PHE A 219 2.39 -19.73 0.51
C PHE A 219 2.34 -20.00 2.03
N LEU A 220 1.16 -19.86 2.64
CA LEU A 220 0.96 -19.91 4.09
C LEU A 220 0.35 -21.23 4.58
N ARG A 221 -0.35 -21.97 3.71
CA ARG A 221 -1.11 -23.19 4.07
C ARG A 221 -0.24 -24.20 4.83
N GLY A 222 -0.74 -24.68 5.96
CA GLY A 222 -0.06 -25.67 6.81
C GLY A 222 1.12 -25.12 7.61
N LYS A 223 1.38 -23.81 7.58
CA LYS A 223 2.55 -23.21 8.23
C LYS A 223 2.22 -22.43 9.49
N ARG A 224 3.25 -22.28 10.33
CA ARG A 224 3.26 -21.35 11.47
C ARG A 224 3.83 -20.01 11.02
N ILE A 225 3.03 -18.97 11.15
CA ILE A 225 3.29 -17.63 10.62
C ILE A 225 3.52 -16.66 11.77
N LYS A 226 4.65 -15.96 11.74
CA LYS A 226 4.86 -14.76 12.55
C LYS A 226 4.34 -13.55 11.78
N TRP A 227 3.36 -12.85 12.33
CA TRP A 227 2.69 -11.73 11.68
C TRP A 227 2.95 -10.42 12.41
N PHE A 228 3.56 -9.47 11.72
CA PHE A 228 3.89 -8.17 12.28
C PHE A 228 2.93 -7.09 11.81
N SER A 229 2.48 -6.27 12.77
CA SER A 229 1.66 -5.07 12.55
C SER A 229 2.11 -3.97 13.50
N ASP A 230 2.01 -2.70 13.10
CA ASP A 230 2.32 -1.55 13.94
C ASP A 230 1.14 -1.05 14.79
N ASN A 231 0.02 -1.79 14.81
CA ASN A 231 -1.14 -1.47 15.64
C ASN A 231 -1.42 -2.55 16.68
N LYS A 232 -1.26 -2.17 17.95
CA LYS A 232 -1.50 -3.05 19.10
C LYS A 232 -2.93 -3.56 19.18
N ASN A 233 -3.92 -2.79 18.69
CA ASN A 233 -5.30 -3.23 18.69
C ASN A 233 -5.50 -4.41 17.74
N VAL A 234 -4.86 -4.39 16.56
CA VAL A 234 -4.94 -5.49 15.59
C VAL A 234 -4.38 -6.77 16.20
N VAL A 235 -3.20 -6.69 16.80
CA VAL A 235 -2.56 -7.82 17.50
C VAL A 235 -3.49 -8.37 18.58
N HIS A 236 -4.06 -7.50 19.43
CA HIS A 236 -4.97 -7.89 20.48
C HIS A 236 -6.27 -8.53 19.95
N ILE A 237 -6.86 -7.98 18.88
CA ILE A 237 -8.12 -8.46 18.32
C ILE A 237 -7.94 -9.82 17.65
N VAL A 238 -6.84 -10.03 16.92
CA VAL A 238 -6.54 -11.33 16.29
C VAL A 238 -6.34 -12.40 17.36
N GLU A 239 -5.75 -12.06 18.51
CA GLU A 239 -5.55 -13.01 19.60
C GLU A 239 -6.79 -13.23 20.48
N LYS A 240 -7.55 -12.18 20.81
CA LYS A 240 -8.57 -12.21 21.86
C LYS A 240 -9.97 -11.78 21.44
N GLY A 241 -10.16 -11.46 20.17
CA GLY A 241 -11.39 -10.91 19.64
C GLY A 241 -11.68 -9.47 20.11
N SER A 242 -12.79 -8.92 19.64
CA SER A 242 -13.26 -7.55 19.94
C SER A 242 -14.67 -7.56 20.50
N MET A 243 -14.99 -6.61 21.39
CA MET A 243 -16.37 -6.37 21.82
C MET A 243 -17.18 -5.59 20.79
N LYS A 244 -16.52 -4.98 19.79
CA LYS A 244 -17.18 -4.30 18.68
C LYS A 244 -17.55 -5.34 17.62
N SER A 245 -18.83 -5.55 17.38
CA SER A 245 -19.38 -6.57 16.48
C SER A 245 -18.69 -6.60 15.10
N HIS A 246 -18.56 -5.44 14.45
CA HIS A 246 -17.91 -5.34 13.13
C HIS A 246 -16.42 -5.74 13.12
N LEU A 247 -15.69 -5.56 14.22
CA LEU A 247 -14.29 -6.02 14.33
C LEU A 247 -14.22 -7.50 14.71
N GLN A 248 -15.17 -7.96 15.54
CA GLN A 248 -15.27 -9.36 15.93
C GLN A 248 -15.60 -10.25 14.72
N GLU A 249 -16.44 -9.77 13.81
CA GLU A 249 -16.74 -10.46 12.56
C GLU A 249 -15.47 -10.71 11.75
N ILE A 250 -14.61 -9.70 11.58
CA ILE A 250 -13.33 -9.85 10.86
C ILE A 250 -12.41 -10.83 11.61
N ALA A 251 -12.32 -10.73 12.94
CA ALA A 251 -11.52 -11.65 13.74
C ALA A 251 -11.98 -13.11 13.56
N LEU A 252 -13.29 -13.36 13.47
CA LEU A 252 -13.85 -14.69 13.19
C LEU A 252 -13.53 -15.14 11.76
N ARG A 253 -13.55 -14.25 10.76
CA ARG A 253 -13.15 -14.59 9.38
C ARG A 253 -11.67 -14.95 9.30
N ILE A 254 -10.78 -14.20 9.96
CA ILE A 254 -9.36 -14.51 10.09
C ILE A 254 -9.17 -15.88 10.78
N PHE A 255 -9.87 -16.10 11.89
CA PHE A 255 -9.80 -17.37 12.62
C PHE A 255 -10.25 -18.56 11.76
N ASN A 256 -11.40 -18.45 11.09
CA ASN A 256 -11.93 -19.48 10.21
C ASN A 256 -10.99 -19.76 9.03
N PHE A 257 -10.42 -18.72 8.43
CA PHE A 257 -9.41 -18.86 7.38
C PHE A 257 -8.20 -19.66 7.87
N CYS A 258 -7.70 -19.34 9.07
CA CYS A 258 -6.56 -20.03 9.67
C CYS A 258 -6.88 -21.52 9.92
N LEU A 259 -8.06 -21.81 10.45
CA LEU A 259 -8.52 -23.18 10.69
C LEU A 259 -8.61 -24.00 9.39
N GLN A 260 -9.25 -23.45 8.36
CA GLN A 260 -9.43 -24.12 7.06
C GLN A 260 -8.10 -24.39 6.34
N ASN A 261 -7.15 -23.46 6.46
CA ASN A 261 -5.84 -23.56 5.80
C ASN A 261 -4.75 -24.18 6.67
N LYS A 262 -5.09 -24.66 7.88
CA LYS A 262 -4.13 -25.19 8.87
C LYS A 262 -2.98 -24.21 9.14
N VAL A 263 -3.30 -22.92 9.21
CA VAL A 263 -2.34 -21.84 9.49
C VAL A 263 -2.34 -21.58 10.99
N SER A 264 -1.16 -21.58 11.60
CA SER A 264 -0.98 -21.12 12.97
C SER A 264 -0.46 -19.69 12.95
N LEU A 265 -1.30 -18.74 13.30
CA LEU A 265 -1.01 -17.31 13.22
C LEU A 265 -0.56 -16.76 14.58
N LEU A 266 0.67 -16.26 14.65
CA LEU A 266 1.24 -15.59 15.83
C LEU A 266 1.47 -14.11 15.50
N THR A 267 0.60 -13.24 16.00
CA THR A 267 0.70 -11.79 15.79
C THR A 267 1.66 -11.14 16.80
N GLU A 268 2.42 -10.15 16.37
CA GLU A 268 3.29 -9.36 17.23
C GLU A 268 3.30 -7.89 16.80
N TRP A 269 3.29 -7.00 17.79
CA TRP A 269 3.37 -5.57 17.54
C TRP A 269 4.81 -5.15 17.29
N VAL A 270 5.03 -4.34 16.25
CA VAL A 270 6.33 -3.71 15.96
C VAL A 270 6.20 -2.19 15.86
N PRO A 271 7.26 -1.42 16.16
CA PRO A 271 7.27 0.01 15.87
C PRO A 271 7.11 0.29 14.36
N ARG A 272 6.47 1.41 14.02
CA ARG A 272 6.27 1.84 12.62
C ARG A 272 7.55 1.90 11.79
N SER A 273 8.68 2.27 12.41
CA SER A 273 10.00 2.30 11.75
C SER A 273 10.48 0.92 11.29
N GLN A 274 9.90 -0.17 11.79
CA GLN A 274 10.18 -1.53 11.36
C GLN A 274 9.13 -2.07 10.38
N ASN A 275 8.07 -1.30 10.06
CA ASN A 275 7.00 -1.67 9.14
C ASN A 275 6.99 -0.84 7.83
N GLU A 276 8.07 -0.10 7.54
CA GLU A 276 8.14 0.87 6.43
C GLU A 276 7.82 0.27 5.06
N LYS A 277 8.26 -0.96 4.79
CA LYS A 277 8.00 -1.61 3.50
C LYS A 277 6.51 -1.93 3.33
N ALA A 278 5.82 -2.39 4.38
CA ALA A 278 4.38 -2.63 4.29
C ALA A 278 3.62 -1.30 4.14
N ASP A 279 4.05 -0.24 4.83
CA ASP A 279 3.48 1.12 4.69
C ASP A 279 3.67 1.69 3.28
N GLN A 280 4.80 1.43 2.62
CA GLN A 280 4.98 1.81 1.22
C GLN A 280 4.05 1.03 0.27
N ILE A 281 3.88 -0.28 0.51
CA ILE A 281 2.98 -1.12 -0.31
C ILE A 281 1.52 -0.70 -0.09
N SER A 282 1.11 -0.39 1.14
CA SER A 282 -0.26 0.01 1.48
C SER A 282 -0.65 1.37 0.89
N ARG A 283 0.34 2.24 0.62
CA ARG A 283 0.16 3.56 -0.01
C ARG A 283 0.36 3.56 -1.52
N PHE A 284 0.68 2.42 -2.12
CA PHE A 284 0.81 2.33 -3.56
C PHE A 284 -0.55 2.63 -4.21
N THR A 285 -0.56 3.50 -5.21
CA THR A 285 -1.76 3.87 -5.95
C THR A 285 -1.49 3.60 -7.43
N ASP A 286 -2.26 2.71 -8.05
CA ASP A 286 -2.14 2.40 -9.47
C ASP A 286 -3.04 3.32 -10.29
N SER A 287 -2.44 4.35 -10.90
CA SER A 287 -3.14 5.28 -11.79
C SER A 287 -3.61 4.64 -13.09
N ASP A 288 -3.01 3.51 -13.46
CA ASP A 288 -3.20 2.86 -14.74
C ASP A 288 -4.11 1.61 -14.62
N ASP A 289 -4.73 1.37 -13.45
CA ASP A 289 -5.69 0.28 -13.19
C ASP A 289 -7.11 0.59 -13.75
N TRP A 290 -7.17 0.90 -15.05
CA TRP A 290 -8.43 1.18 -15.73
C TRP A 290 -9.12 -0.12 -16.18
N GLY A 291 -10.45 -0.07 -16.33
CA GLY A 291 -11.26 -1.19 -16.78
C GLY A 291 -12.39 -0.75 -17.71
N VAL A 292 -13.09 -1.70 -18.31
CA VAL A 292 -14.36 -1.45 -19.00
C VAL A 292 -15.54 -1.71 -18.07
N SER A 293 -16.73 -1.20 -18.39
CA SER A 293 -17.95 -1.52 -17.64
C SER A 293 -18.41 -2.98 -17.88
N PRO A 294 -19.16 -3.60 -16.95
CA PRO A 294 -19.72 -4.93 -17.15
C PRO A 294 -20.60 -5.03 -18.40
N GLU A 295 -21.36 -3.98 -18.72
CA GLU A 295 -22.25 -3.95 -19.89
C GLU A 295 -21.45 -3.98 -21.20
N LEU A 296 -20.35 -3.20 -21.25
CA LEU A 296 -19.45 -3.19 -22.40
C LEU A 296 -18.76 -4.55 -22.55
N PHE A 297 -18.28 -5.13 -21.45
CA PHE A 297 -17.71 -6.46 -21.46
C PHE A 297 -18.71 -7.49 -22.00
N CYS A 298 -19.94 -7.54 -21.49
CA CYS A 298 -20.97 -8.48 -21.96
C CYS A 298 -21.27 -8.31 -23.46
N PHE A 299 -21.30 -7.07 -23.95
CA PHE A 299 -21.48 -6.81 -25.38
C PHE A 299 -20.33 -7.39 -26.22
N VAL A 300 -19.07 -7.15 -25.83
CA VAL A 300 -17.92 -7.68 -26.57
C VAL A 300 -17.80 -9.20 -26.44
N ASP A 301 -18.09 -9.75 -25.26
CA ASP A 301 -18.13 -11.19 -24.99
C ASP A 301 -19.21 -11.89 -25.81
N SER A 302 -20.35 -11.23 -26.09
CA SER A 302 -21.37 -11.77 -27.00
C SER A 302 -20.92 -11.90 -28.46
N LEU A 303 -19.89 -11.14 -28.86
CA LEU A 303 -19.36 -11.14 -30.23
C LEU A 303 -18.19 -12.11 -30.39
N TRP A 304 -17.26 -12.10 -29.44
CA TRP A 304 -15.98 -12.80 -29.56
C TRP A 304 -15.65 -13.73 -28.39
N GLY A 305 -16.59 -13.89 -27.46
CA GLY A 305 -16.48 -14.82 -26.35
C GLY A 305 -16.86 -16.26 -26.72
N PRO A 306 -16.99 -17.14 -25.71
CA PRO A 306 -16.77 -16.81 -24.30
C PRO A 306 -15.29 -16.54 -24.01
N HIS A 307 -15.00 -15.46 -23.28
CA HIS A 307 -13.66 -15.24 -22.73
C HIS A 307 -13.48 -16.03 -21.44
N GLU A 308 -12.28 -16.57 -21.23
CA GLU A 308 -12.01 -17.50 -20.13
C GLU A 308 -11.18 -16.87 -19.01
N ILE A 309 -10.24 -15.98 -19.38
CA ILE A 309 -9.29 -15.37 -18.45
C ILE A 309 -9.24 -13.86 -18.66
N ASP A 310 -9.31 -13.11 -17.55
CA ASP A 310 -9.14 -11.65 -17.53
C ASP A 310 -7.70 -11.29 -17.14
N PHE A 311 -6.94 -10.81 -18.12
CA PHE A 311 -5.56 -10.39 -17.92
C PHE A 311 -5.48 -8.88 -17.65
N PHE A 312 -4.63 -8.53 -16.68
CA PHE A 312 -4.37 -7.15 -16.24
C PHE A 312 -5.52 -6.53 -15.43
N ALA A 313 -6.29 -7.37 -14.72
CA ALA A 313 -7.38 -6.92 -13.85
C ALA A 313 -7.01 -6.91 -12.37
N SER A 314 -7.82 -6.21 -11.59
CA SER A 314 -7.85 -6.21 -10.14
C SER A 314 -9.17 -6.79 -9.62
N SER A 315 -9.24 -7.12 -8.33
CA SER A 315 -10.43 -7.69 -7.70
C SER A 315 -11.64 -6.75 -7.71
N CYS A 316 -11.48 -5.50 -8.14
CA CYS A 316 -12.57 -4.55 -8.28
C CYS A 316 -12.98 -4.24 -9.72
N ASN A 317 -12.17 -4.62 -10.72
CA ASN A 317 -12.47 -4.38 -12.13
C ASN A 317 -12.48 -5.66 -12.97
N ASN A 318 -12.21 -6.83 -12.39
CA ASN A 318 -12.25 -8.10 -13.11
C ASN A 318 -13.64 -8.38 -13.67
N LYS A 319 -13.66 -8.98 -14.86
CA LYS A 319 -14.85 -9.39 -15.60
C LYS A 319 -15.07 -10.89 -15.58
N LEU A 320 -14.00 -11.64 -15.30
CA LEU A 320 -14.01 -13.09 -15.25
C LEU A 320 -13.55 -13.59 -13.87
N PRO A 321 -14.00 -14.79 -13.45
CA PRO A 321 -13.57 -15.40 -12.20
C PRO A 321 -12.08 -15.72 -12.15
N ILE A 322 -11.49 -16.07 -13.30
CA ILE A 322 -10.06 -16.34 -13.45
C ILE A 322 -9.42 -15.05 -13.96
N PHE A 323 -8.57 -14.43 -13.14
CA PHE A 323 -7.90 -13.19 -13.52
C PHE A 323 -6.47 -13.09 -12.98
N TYR A 324 -5.64 -12.35 -13.70
CA TYR A 324 -4.24 -12.06 -13.36
C TYR A 324 -4.06 -10.57 -13.06
N SER A 325 -3.57 -10.29 -11.87
CA SER A 325 -3.36 -8.94 -11.35
C SER A 325 -1.87 -8.56 -11.30
N ARG A 326 -1.58 -7.28 -11.03
CA ARG A 326 -0.20 -6.82 -10.85
C ARG A 326 0.43 -7.36 -9.56
N PHE A 327 -0.34 -7.43 -8.48
CA PHE A 327 0.04 -7.92 -7.15
C PHE A 327 -1.00 -8.91 -6.64
N TRP A 328 -0.63 -9.74 -5.66
CA TRP A 328 -1.58 -10.70 -5.09
C TRP A 328 -2.73 -9.97 -4.41
N MET A 329 -3.95 -10.40 -4.69
CA MET A 329 -5.15 -9.86 -4.06
C MET A 329 -6.20 -10.95 -3.91
N PRO A 330 -7.22 -10.76 -3.06
CA PRO A 330 -8.28 -11.75 -2.93
C PRO A 330 -8.90 -12.10 -4.29
N GLY A 331 -8.92 -13.40 -4.61
CA GLY A 331 -9.47 -13.92 -5.85
C GLY A 331 -8.51 -13.96 -7.05
N SER A 332 -7.35 -13.30 -7.01
CA SER A 332 -6.39 -13.35 -8.12
C SER A 332 -5.87 -14.77 -8.32
N THR A 333 -5.91 -15.28 -9.55
CA THR A 333 -5.36 -16.60 -9.90
C THR A 333 -3.84 -16.58 -9.89
N GLY A 334 -3.26 -15.47 -10.33
CA GLY A 334 -1.83 -15.23 -10.31
C GLY A 334 -1.49 -13.76 -10.43
N ILE A 335 -0.19 -13.48 -10.38
CA ILE A 335 0.38 -12.15 -10.54
C ILE A 335 1.21 -12.07 -11.82
N ASP A 336 1.34 -10.86 -12.36
CA ASP A 336 2.08 -10.57 -13.60
C ASP A 336 1.64 -11.49 -14.74
N ALA A 337 0.68 -11.03 -15.54
CA ALA A 337 0.14 -11.78 -16.67
C ALA A 337 1.22 -12.28 -17.65
N PHE A 338 2.41 -11.68 -17.71
CA PHE A 338 3.51 -12.14 -18.57
C PHE A 338 4.27 -13.36 -18.02
N THR A 339 3.92 -13.87 -16.84
CA THR A 339 4.54 -15.07 -16.25
C THR A 339 3.84 -16.37 -16.63
N VAL A 340 2.74 -16.28 -17.36
CA VAL A 340 1.94 -17.43 -17.79
C VAL A 340 1.86 -17.50 -19.31
N ASP A 341 1.67 -18.72 -19.81
CA ASP A 341 1.41 -18.95 -21.23
C ASP A 341 -0.05 -18.61 -21.54
N TRP A 342 -0.27 -17.84 -22.60
CA TRP A 342 -1.61 -17.42 -23.05
C TRP A 342 -2.17 -18.33 -24.15
N GLN A 343 -1.44 -19.38 -24.53
CA GLN A 343 -1.87 -20.31 -25.57
C GLN A 343 -3.12 -21.11 -25.14
N GLY A 344 -4.02 -21.35 -26.09
CA GLY A 344 -5.13 -22.31 -25.93
C GLY A 344 -6.34 -21.81 -25.15
N VAL A 345 -6.35 -20.54 -24.76
CA VAL A 345 -7.48 -19.88 -24.07
C VAL A 345 -7.91 -18.63 -24.82
N ASN A 346 -9.20 -18.28 -24.74
CA ASN A 346 -9.69 -17.00 -25.24
C ASN A 346 -9.54 -15.90 -24.18
N GLY A 347 -8.47 -15.10 -24.29
CA GLY A 347 -8.11 -14.10 -23.28
C GLY A 347 -8.83 -12.76 -23.45
N TRP A 348 -9.26 -12.18 -22.33
CA TRP A 348 -9.71 -10.79 -22.25
C TRP A 348 -8.56 -9.92 -21.75
N PHE A 349 -8.20 -8.86 -22.49
CA PHE A 349 -7.04 -8.01 -22.19
C PHE A 349 -7.43 -6.53 -22.10
N VAL A 350 -7.31 -5.97 -20.89
CA VAL A 350 -7.43 -4.52 -20.64
C VAL A 350 -6.14 -3.99 -20.01
N PRO A 351 -5.04 -3.94 -20.76
CA PRO A 351 -3.74 -3.62 -20.19
C PRO A 351 -3.58 -2.12 -19.90
N PRO A 352 -2.72 -1.76 -18.94
CA PRO A 352 -2.16 -0.40 -18.86
C PRO A 352 -1.61 0.05 -20.21
N ILE A 353 -1.93 1.29 -20.60
CA ILE A 353 -1.67 1.79 -21.96
C ILE A 353 -0.18 1.70 -22.31
N CYS A 354 0.69 1.95 -21.32
CA CYS A 354 2.15 1.92 -21.48
C CYS A 354 2.71 0.54 -21.84
N ILE A 355 1.97 -0.55 -21.58
CA ILE A 355 2.42 -1.92 -21.85
C ILE A 355 1.70 -2.60 -23.02
N ILE A 356 0.76 -1.94 -23.71
CA ILE A 356 0.03 -2.51 -24.86
C ILE A 356 1.00 -3.10 -25.90
N ALA A 357 2.09 -2.40 -26.21
CA ALA A 357 3.09 -2.88 -27.15
C ALA A 357 3.75 -4.20 -26.71
N ARG A 358 3.94 -4.39 -25.40
CA ARG A 358 4.46 -5.65 -24.82
C ARG A 358 3.40 -6.75 -24.89
N VAL A 359 2.13 -6.43 -24.61
CA VAL A 359 1.00 -7.37 -24.73
C VAL A 359 0.89 -7.91 -26.15
N ILE A 360 0.88 -7.04 -27.17
CA ILE A 360 0.79 -7.45 -28.57
C ILE A 360 1.97 -8.35 -28.97
N LYS A 361 3.19 -8.03 -28.52
CA LYS A 361 4.37 -8.87 -28.77
C LYS A 361 4.24 -10.24 -28.11
N TYR A 362 3.77 -10.28 -26.87
CA TYR A 362 3.64 -11.53 -26.12
C TYR A 362 2.49 -12.40 -26.66
N LEU A 363 1.36 -11.82 -27.08
CA LEU A 363 0.30 -12.52 -27.82
C LEU A 363 0.85 -13.26 -29.04
N LYS A 364 1.72 -12.60 -29.82
CA LYS A 364 2.38 -13.20 -30.99
C LYS A 364 3.36 -14.30 -30.60
N GLN A 365 4.09 -14.15 -29.49
CA GLN A 365 5.05 -15.15 -29.01
C GLN A 365 4.36 -16.42 -28.50
N CYS A 366 3.26 -16.27 -27.76
CA CYS A 366 2.47 -17.38 -27.23
C CYS A 366 1.53 -18.02 -28.27
N CYS A 367 1.46 -17.49 -29.49
CA CYS A 367 0.43 -17.89 -30.47
C CYS A 367 -0.99 -17.85 -29.87
N ALA A 368 -1.26 -16.83 -29.05
CA ALA A 368 -2.46 -16.71 -28.24
C ALA A 368 -3.61 -16.06 -29.03
N PHE A 369 -4.85 -16.33 -28.59
CA PHE A 369 -6.07 -15.77 -29.15
C PHE A 369 -6.81 -14.98 -28.07
N GLY A 370 -7.39 -13.84 -28.42
CA GLY A 370 -8.17 -13.05 -27.48
C GLY A 370 -8.49 -11.63 -27.95
N THR A 371 -9.20 -10.91 -27.08
CA THR A 371 -9.67 -9.55 -27.33
C THR A 371 -8.84 -8.54 -26.54
N VAL A 372 -8.21 -7.59 -27.24
CA VAL A 372 -7.41 -6.53 -26.62
C VAL A 372 -8.09 -5.19 -26.76
N ILE A 373 -8.32 -4.52 -25.64
CA ILE A 373 -8.87 -3.16 -25.62
C ILE A 373 -7.71 -2.16 -25.66
N VAL A 374 -7.71 -1.31 -26.68
CA VAL A 374 -6.66 -0.30 -26.89
C VAL A 374 -7.30 1.06 -27.23
N PRO A 375 -6.69 2.19 -26.83
CA PRO A 375 -7.15 3.49 -27.26
C PRO A 375 -6.86 3.70 -28.75
N GLN A 376 -7.74 4.42 -29.46
CA GLN A 376 -7.56 4.76 -30.88
C GLN A 376 -6.53 5.90 -31.06
N TRP A 377 -5.27 5.64 -30.72
CA TRP A 377 -4.18 6.62 -30.75
C TRP A 377 -3.17 6.27 -31.84
N GLN A 378 -3.39 6.78 -33.04
CA GLN A 378 -2.55 6.48 -34.22
C GLN A 378 -1.07 6.90 -34.04
N SER A 379 -0.80 7.88 -33.18
CA SER A 379 0.54 8.34 -32.85
C SER A 379 1.23 7.52 -31.75
N ALA A 380 0.52 6.59 -31.10
CA ALA A 380 1.07 5.78 -30.02
C ALA A 380 2.03 4.70 -30.55
N SER A 381 3.04 4.37 -29.75
CA SER A 381 4.10 3.41 -30.14
C SER A 381 3.60 2.00 -30.42
N PHE A 382 2.42 1.62 -29.90
CA PHE A 382 1.82 0.31 -30.17
C PHE A 382 1.02 0.27 -31.47
N TRP A 383 0.58 1.43 -32.01
CA TRP A 383 -0.31 1.47 -33.16
C TRP A 383 0.26 0.77 -34.40
N PRO A 384 1.55 0.97 -34.76
CA PRO A 384 2.17 0.25 -35.89
C PRO A 384 2.26 -1.27 -35.71
N LEU A 385 1.98 -1.80 -34.50
CA LEU A 385 1.99 -3.24 -34.23
C LEU A 385 0.63 -3.91 -34.52
N ILE A 386 -0.42 -3.12 -34.77
CA ILE A 386 -1.79 -3.59 -35.05
C ILE A 386 -2.37 -3.03 -36.34
N ALA A 387 -1.87 -1.91 -36.84
CA ALA A 387 -2.33 -1.30 -38.09
C ALA A 387 -1.18 -0.58 -38.83
N ASP A 388 -1.26 -0.56 -40.15
CA ASP A 388 -0.38 0.18 -41.06
C ASP A 388 -1.19 1.09 -42.00
N GLU A 389 -0.55 1.67 -43.02
CA GLU A 389 -1.20 2.55 -44.00
C GLU A 389 -2.30 1.86 -44.82
N SER A 390 -2.31 0.53 -44.87
CA SER A 390 -3.29 -0.30 -45.59
C SER A 390 -4.46 -0.81 -44.72
N GLY A 391 -4.40 -0.58 -43.40
CA GLY A 391 -5.44 -0.99 -42.45
C GLY A 391 -4.90 -1.83 -41.29
N PHE A 392 -5.77 -2.62 -40.64
CA PHE A 392 -5.35 -3.53 -39.58
C PHE A 392 -4.56 -4.72 -40.14
N ILE A 393 -3.54 -5.18 -39.40
CA ILE A 393 -2.72 -6.32 -39.81
C ILE A 393 -3.51 -7.62 -39.84
N ARG A 394 -3.04 -8.62 -40.60
CA ARG A 394 -3.69 -9.94 -40.79
C ARG A 394 -3.96 -10.72 -39.49
N GLU A 395 -3.20 -10.45 -38.44
CA GLU A 395 -3.37 -11.04 -37.12
C GLU A 395 -4.62 -10.49 -36.41
N VAL A 396 -5.07 -9.27 -36.75
CA VAL A 396 -6.34 -8.70 -36.27
C VAL A 396 -7.48 -9.28 -37.12
N LYS A 397 -8.28 -10.18 -36.54
CA LYS A 397 -9.36 -10.88 -37.27
C LYS A 397 -10.65 -10.07 -37.37
N ALA A 398 -10.93 -9.25 -36.37
CA ALA A 398 -12.08 -8.36 -36.31
C ALA A 398 -11.75 -7.17 -35.41
N HIS A 399 -12.46 -6.06 -35.60
CA HIS A 399 -12.39 -4.90 -34.72
C HIS A 399 -13.76 -4.23 -34.66
N ILE A 400 -14.02 -3.51 -33.57
CA ILE A 400 -15.18 -2.63 -33.41
C ILE A 400 -14.71 -1.35 -32.74
N GLU A 401 -15.36 -0.24 -33.05
CA GLU A 401 -15.16 1.00 -32.31
C GLU A 401 -16.07 1.01 -31.08
N LEU A 402 -15.48 1.19 -29.90
CA LEU A 402 -16.23 1.25 -28.65
C LEU A 402 -16.78 2.66 -28.42
N PRO A 403 -17.92 2.81 -27.73
CA PRO A 403 -18.49 4.13 -27.43
C PRO A 403 -17.48 5.00 -26.67
N VAL A 404 -17.45 6.30 -26.95
CA VAL A 404 -16.53 7.27 -26.30
C VAL A 404 -17.04 7.75 -24.93
N LYS A 405 -18.26 7.36 -24.55
CA LYS A 405 -18.86 7.79 -23.27
C LYS A 405 -18.07 7.24 -22.08
N LYS A 406 -17.74 8.13 -21.14
CA LYS A 406 -16.97 7.81 -19.94
C LYS A 406 -17.60 6.72 -19.06
N GLU A 407 -18.92 6.56 -19.09
CA GLU A 407 -19.65 5.54 -18.32
C GLU A 407 -19.21 4.10 -18.63
N TYR A 408 -18.70 3.85 -19.84
CA TYR A 408 -18.21 2.53 -20.25
C TYR A 408 -16.77 2.25 -19.86
N TYR A 409 -16.04 3.25 -19.33
CA TYR A 409 -14.66 3.12 -18.90
C TYR A 409 -14.55 3.47 -17.42
N GLN A 410 -14.08 2.50 -16.65
CA GLN A 410 -13.87 2.64 -15.22
C GLN A 410 -12.44 3.14 -15.02
N PRO A 411 -12.22 4.39 -14.57
CA PRO A 411 -10.87 4.83 -14.24
C PRO A 411 -10.36 4.02 -13.04
N GLY A 412 -9.05 3.77 -13.02
CA GLY A 412 -8.38 3.31 -11.80
C GLY A 412 -8.68 4.28 -10.67
N LYS A 413 -8.84 3.75 -9.45
CA LYS A 413 -9.27 4.51 -8.27
C LYS A 413 -8.31 5.63 -7.83
N ALA A 414 -7.21 5.87 -8.53
CA ALA A 414 -6.23 6.88 -8.18
C ALA A 414 -6.75 8.34 -8.26
N PHE A 415 -7.72 8.62 -9.13
CA PHE A 415 -8.17 10.00 -9.41
C PHE A 415 -9.69 10.19 -9.39
N LYS A 416 -10.47 9.12 -9.21
CA LYS A 416 -11.94 9.20 -9.24
C LYS A 416 -12.46 10.03 -8.05
N ASP A 417 -11.78 9.93 -6.92
CA ASP A 417 -12.24 10.50 -5.64
C ASP A 417 -12.03 12.01 -5.57
N ASP A 418 -10.86 12.49 -6.03
CA ASP A 418 -10.56 13.92 -6.16
C ASP A 418 -11.53 14.63 -7.12
N ILE A 419 -12.08 13.92 -8.11
CA ILE A 419 -13.05 14.45 -9.08
C ILE A 419 -14.46 14.46 -8.49
N THR A 420 -14.83 13.46 -7.69
CA THR A 420 -16.15 13.37 -7.03
C THR A 420 -16.30 14.29 -5.82
N GLU A 421 -15.20 14.75 -5.23
CA GLU A 421 -15.19 15.76 -4.16
C GLU A 421 -15.25 17.20 -4.72
N LEU A 422 -15.11 17.40 -6.03
CA LEU A 422 -15.28 18.70 -6.66
C LEU A 422 -16.77 19.07 -6.71
N PRO A 423 -17.15 20.31 -6.32
CA PRO A 423 -18.46 20.85 -6.62
C PRO A 423 -18.82 20.65 -8.11
N ASP A 424 -20.06 20.28 -8.44
CA ASP A 424 -20.50 19.93 -9.81
C ASP A 424 -20.05 20.95 -10.87
N ALA A 425 -20.04 22.25 -10.52
CA ALA A 425 -19.58 23.35 -11.37
C ALA A 425 -18.07 23.32 -11.74
N LEU A 426 -17.27 22.49 -11.06
CA LEU A 426 -15.84 22.27 -11.27
C LEU A 426 -15.55 20.87 -11.86
N ALA A 427 -16.38 19.87 -11.56
CA ALA A 427 -16.24 18.52 -12.13
C ALA A 427 -16.37 18.54 -13.67
N ASP A 428 -17.33 19.32 -14.20
CA ASP A 428 -17.50 19.53 -15.64
C ASP A 428 -16.30 20.24 -16.28
N LYS A 429 -15.45 20.91 -15.50
CA LYS A 429 -14.27 21.64 -15.96
C LYS A 429 -12.98 20.82 -15.94
N PHE A 430 -13.04 19.54 -15.57
CA PHE A 430 -11.86 18.66 -15.57
C PHE A 430 -11.22 18.51 -16.97
N HIS A 431 -12.01 18.63 -18.04
CA HIS A 431 -11.47 18.68 -19.41
C HIS A 431 -10.48 19.83 -19.58
N LEU A 432 -10.66 20.97 -18.88
CA LEU A 432 -9.69 22.07 -18.88
C LEU A 432 -8.35 21.64 -18.28
N VAL A 433 -8.31 20.72 -17.32
CA VAL A 433 -7.06 20.17 -16.77
C VAL A 433 -6.40 19.23 -17.77
N ALA A 434 -7.17 18.38 -18.45
CA ALA A 434 -6.65 17.52 -19.52
C ALA A 434 -6.12 18.34 -20.72
N ASP A 435 -6.84 19.38 -21.11
CA ASP A 435 -6.44 20.34 -22.13
C ASP A 435 -5.21 21.13 -21.68
N LEU A 436 -5.16 21.63 -20.45
CA LEU A 436 -3.99 22.29 -19.86
C LEU A 436 -2.79 21.36 -19.64
N VAL A 437 -3.00 20.05 -19.45
CA VAL A 437 -1.92 19.04 -19.40
C VAL A 437 -1.35 18.82 -20.79
N SER A 438 -2.21 18.81 -21.81
CA SER A 438 -1.81 18.76 -23.23
C SER A 438 -1.11 20.06 -23.68
N GLU A 439 -1.46 21.19 -23.07
CA GLU A 439 -0.88 22.53 -23.28
C GLU A 439 0.22 22.89 -22.27
N CYS A 440 0.51 22.01 -21.29
CA CYS A 440 1.31 22.31 -20.09
C CYS A 440 2.72 22.79 -20.42
N LYS A 441 3.19 22.42 -21.62
CA LYS A 441 4.49 22.85 -22.15
C LYS A 441 4.32 23.29 -23.58
N SER A 442 4.93 24.44 -23.90
CA SER A 442 4.98 24.94 -25.27
C SER A 442 5.50 23.84 -26.24
N SER A 443 5.02 23.85 -27.48
CA SER A 443 5.44 22.90 -28.52
C SER A 443 6.97 22.82 -28.68
N ASN A 444 7.67 23.93 -28.45
CA ASN A 444 9.12 24.01 -28.45
C ASN A 444 9.76 23.29 -27.24
N THR A 445 9.14 23.37 -26.06
CA THR A 445 9.59 22.66 -24.85
C THR A 445 9.40 21.16 -24.99
N VAL A 446 8.29 20.70 -25.57
CA VAL A 446 8.03 19.29 -25.88
C VAL A 446 9.07 18.74 -26.86
N LYS A 447 9.33 19.47 -27.96
CA LYS A 447 10.38 19.10 -28.94
C LYS A 447 11.76 18.99 -28.28
N SER A 448 12.10 19.93 -27.40
CA SER A 448 13.39 19.94 -26.69
C SER A 448 13.54 18.74 -25.74
N TYR A 449 12.52 18.44 -24.93
CA TYR A 449 12.52 17.30 -24.00
C TYR A 449 12.47 15.96 -24.70
N PHE A 450 11.68 15.83 -25.75
CA PHE A 450 11.65 14.63 -26.59
C PHE A 450 13.01 14.40 -27.27
N GLY A 451 13.64 15.46 -27.78
CA GLY A 451 14.99 15.41 -28.32
C GLY A 451 16.02 14.98 -27.28
N ALA A 452 15.89 15.45 -26.04
CA ALA A 452 16.76 15.05 -24.93
C ALA A 452 16.57 13.58 -24.52
N PHE A 453 15.33 13.11 -24.48
CA PHE A 453 15.01 11.72 -24.21
C PHE A 453 15.52 10.78 -25.32
N LYS A 454 15.42 11.17 -26.60
CA LYS A 454 16.01 10.41 -27.71
C LYS A 454 17.53 10.26 -27.58
N ARG A 455 18.23 11.29 -27.09
CA ARG A 455 19.69 11.21 -26.82
C ARG A 455 20.01 10.22 -25.71
N TRP A 456 19.24 10.23 -24.62
CA TRP A 456 19.32 9.22 -23.58
C TRP A 456 19.14 7.81 -24.15
N LYS A 457 18.07 7.59 -24.92
CA LYS A 457 17.76 6.28 -25.51
C LYS A 457 18.87 5.76 -26.41
N ARG A 458 19.46 6.62 -27.26
CA ARG A 458 20.62 6.25 -28.10
C ARG A 458 21.85 5.89 -27.27
N TRP A 459 22.14 6.66 -26.23
CA TRP A 459 23.25 6.37 -25.33
C TRP A 459 23.04 5.05 -24.59
N ALA A 460 21.82 4.77 -24.12
CA ALA A 460 21.50 3.54 -23.42
C ALA A 460 21.69 2.31 -24.33
N ILE A 461 21.16 2.37 -25.56
CA ILE A 461 21.32 1.29 -26.56
C ILE A 461 22.78 1.09 -26.95
N SER A 462 23.57 2.16 -27.05
CA SER A 462 25.01 2.04 -27.37
C SER A 462 25.87 1.48 -26.24
N HIS A 463 25.29 1.24 -25.06
CA HIS A 463 25.94 0.64 -23.88
C HIS A 463 25.19 -0.63 -23.44
N ASP A 464 24.60 -1.36 -24.40
CA ASP A 464 23.93 -2.66 -24.22
C ASP A 464 22.74 -2.65 -23.25
N ILE A 465 22.12 -1.49 -23.00
CA ILE A 465 20.85 -1.41 -22.29
C ILE A 465 19.72 -1.65 -23.28
N SER A 466 18.86 -2.62 -22.99
CA SER A 466 17.78 -2.99 -23.90
C SER A 466 16.79 -1.84 -24.14
N ASP A 467 16.17 -1.80 -25.32
CA ASP A 467 15.18 -0.77 -25.69
C ASP A 467 14.01 -0.70 -24.69
N ALA A 468 13.64 -1.85 -24.13
CA ALA A 468 12.60 -2.02 -23.12
C ALA A 468 13.01 -1.46 -21.73
N GLU A 469 14.30 -1.40 -21.43
CA GLU A 469 14.83 -0.82 -20.18
C GLU A 469 15.12 0.69 -20.28
N CYS A 470 14.89 1.29 -21.45
CA CYS A 470 15.07 2.73 -21.64
C CYS A 470 13.87 3.55 -21.14
N LEU A 471 12.70 2.92 -21.01
CA LEU A 471 11.45 3.51 -20.54
C LEU A 471 10.46 2.41 -20.09
N PRO A 472 10.27 2.18 -18.78
CA PRO A 472 10.83 2.94 -17.66
C PRO A 472 12.33 2.63 -17.42
N ALA A 473 13.13 3.68 -17.32
CA ALA A 473 14.56 3.58 -17.05
C ALA A 473 14.87 3.35 -15.57
N LYS A 474 15.87 2.51 -15.29
CA LYS A 474 16.41 2.33 -13.94
C LYS A 474 17.18 3.59 -13.51
N ALA A 475 17.00 4.00 -12.25
CA ALA A 475 17.64 5.19 -11.69
C ALA A 475 19.18 5.17 -11.81
N ILE A 476 19.80 4.00 -11.65
CA ILE A 476 21.26 3.84 -11.77
C ILE A 476 21.77 4.12 -13.19
N HIS A 477 21.06 3.67 -14.23
CA HIS A 477 21.46 3.92 -15.62
C HIS A 477 21.36 5.42 -15.96
N VAL A 478 20.30 6.09 -15.46
CA VAL A 478 20.12 7.54 -15.64
C VAL A 478 21.21 8.32 -14.88
N ALA A 479 21.54 7.92 -13.66
CA ALA A 479 22.61 8.53 -12.88
C ALA A 479 23.97 8.45 -13.61
N LEU A 480 24.29 7.27 -14.17
CA LEU A 480 25.52 7.06 -14.96
C LEU A 480 25.56 7.93 -16.22
N TYR A 481 24.46 8.00 -16.97
CA TYR A 481 24.39 8.88 -18.14
C TYR A 481 24.57 10.35 -17.81
N LEU A 482 23.91 10.84 -16.74
CA LEU A 482 24.11 12.22 -16.29
C LEU A 482 25.56 12.46 -15.87
N ALA A 483 26.21 11.50 -15.21
CA ALA A 483 27.63 11.59 -14.85
C ALA A 483 28.55 11.62 -16.09
N CYS A 484 28.28 10.80 -17.12
CA CYS A 484 29.00 10.86 -18.40
C CYS A 484 28.80 12.21 -19.10
N LEU A 485 27.58 12.75 -19.09
CA LEU A 485 27.31 14.08 -19.64
C LEU A 485 28.07 15.18 -18.89
N VAL A 486 28.26 15.04 -17.58
CA VAL A 486 29.06 15.99 -16.79
C VAL A 486 30.53 15.99 -17.23
N GLN A 487 31.09 14.85 -17.58
CA GLN A 487 32.47 14.75 -18.07
C GLN A 487 32.65 15.37 -19.46
N GLN A 488 31.59 15.36 -20.27
CA GLN A 488 31.61 15.81 -21.67
C GLN A 488 31.09 17.24 -21.87
N SER A 489 30.48 17.85 -20.84
CA SER A 489 29.83 19.17 -20.94
C SER A 489 30.62 20.25 -20.22
N GLN A 490 30.74 21.44 -20.84
CA GLN A 490 31.32 22.63 -20.22
C GLN A 490 30.30 23.49 -19.44
N SER A 491 29.03 23.08 -19.39
CA SER A 491 27.96 23.81 -18.71
C SER A 491 26.90 22.86 -18.15
N PRO A 492 26.10 23.26 -17.15
CA PRO A 492 25.06 22.41 -16.57
C PRO A 492 23.82 22.25 -17.48
N GLY A 493 23.72 23.02 -18.57
CA GLY A 493 22.55 23.06 -19.45
C GLY A 493 22.18 21.70 -20.06
N PRO A 494 23.11 20.99 -20.74
CA PRO A 494 22.86 19.68 -21.31
C PRO A 494 22.43 18.62 -20.28
N VAL A 495 23.04 18.63 -19.10
CA VAL A 495 22.73 17.71 -17.99
C VAL A 495 21.32 17.99 -17.45
N THR A 496 20.99 19.27 -17.26
CA THR A 496 19.66 19.71 -16.80
C THR A 496 18.58 19.36 -17.82
N LEU A 497 18.86 19.57 -19.10
CA LEU A 497 17.94 19.24 -20.20
C LEU A 497 17.72 17.71 -20.31
N ALA A 498 18.77 16.91 -20.14
CA ALA A 498 18.67 15.46 -20.09
C ALA A 498 17.81 14.99 -18.90
N PHE A 499 18.06 15.54 -17.71
CA PHE A 499 17.26 15.25 -16.50
C PHE A 499 15.78 15.54 -16.74
N TYR A 500 15.42 16.75 -17.17
CA TYR A 500 14.01 17.10 -17.38
C TYR A 500 13.38 16.42 -18.60
N GLY A 501 14.16 16.07 -19.63
CA GLY A 501 13.69 15.28 -20.77
C GLY A 501 13.31 13.86 -20.37
N ILE A 502 14.14 13.22 -19.54
CA ILE A 502 13.86 11.89 -18.99
C ILE A 502 12.69 11.97 -18.00
N LYS A 503 12.64 13.00 -17.14
CA LYS A 503 11.52 13.22 -16.22
C LYS A 503 10.19 13.36 -16.96
N TRP A 504 10.18 14.20 -17.99
CA TRP A 504 9.03 14.41 -18.84
C TRP A 504 8.58 13.13 -19.56
N ALA A 505 9.52 12.38 -20.15
CA ALA A 505 9.20 11.13 -20.85
C ALA A 505 8.55 10.09 -19.93
N HIS A 506 8.97 10.02 -18.66
CA HIS A 506 8.37 9.12 -17.67
C HIS A 506 7.03 9.63 -17.15
N SER A 507 6.87 10.94 -16.94
CA SER A 507 5.58 11.52 -16.55
C SER A 507 4.50 11.38 -17.64
N VAL A 508 4.90 11.39 -18.92
CA VAL A 508 3.97 11.20 -20.06
C VAL A 508 3.40 9.78 -20.10
N ILE A 509 4.09 8.80 -19.54
CA ILE A 509 3.64 7.40 -19.51
C ILE A 509 3.19 6.93 -18.12
N GLY A 510 2.97 7.86 -17.18
CA GLY A 510 2.53 7.52 -15.82
C GLY A 510 3.57 6.80 -14.96
N ALA A 511 4.78 6.55 -15.46
CA ALA A 511 5.81 5.82 -14.73
C ALA A 511 6.51 6.69 -13.67
N CYS A 512 6.86 6.10 -12.53
CA CYS A 512 7.73 6.74 -11.54
C CYS A 512 9.01 7.20 -12.23
N SER A 513 9.31 8.50 -12.15
CA SER A 513 10.48 9.00 -12.84
C SER A 513 11.75 8.53 -12.13
N PRO A 514 12.75 7.96 -12.82
CA PRO A 514 14.06 7.66 -12.23
C PRO A 514 14.73 8.90 -11.67
N THR A 515 14.34 10.08 -12.17
CA THR A 515 14.83 11.38 -11.70
C THR A 515 14.30 11.78 -10.32
N ASP A 516 13.30 11.08 -9.78
CA ASP A 516 12.80 11.29 -8.44
C ASP A 516 13.63 10.56 -7.37
N SER A 517 14.48 9.60 -7.77
CA SER A 517 15.48 8.96 -6.92
C SER A 517 16.48 9.97 -6.33
N HIS A 518 16.80 9.82 -5.04
CA HIS A 518 17.84 10.62 -4.37
C HIS A 518 19.19 10.55 -5.09
N LEU A 519 19.55 9.40 -5.66
CA LEU A 519 20.80 9.23 -6.41
C LEU A 519 20.87 10.18 -7.60
N VAL A 520 19.83 10.22 -8.44
CA VAL A 520 19.81 11.02 -9.67
C VAL A 520 19.73 12.51 -9.35
N LYS A 521 18.98 12.90 -8.31
CA LYS A 521 18.94 14.28 -7.79
C LYS A 521 20.32 14.73 -7.30
N ASN A 522 21.02 13.89 -6.53
CA ASN A 522 22.35 14.21 -6.02
C ASN A 522 23.37 14.34 -7.15
N VAL A 523 23.30 13.51 -8.20
CA VAL A 523 24.13 13.64 -9.40
C VAL A 523 23.86 14.97 -10.13
N LEU A 524 22.59 15.37 -10.28
CA LEU A 524 22.24 16.67 -10.88
C LEU A 524 22.78 17.85 -10.07
N GLU A 525 22.66 17.82 -8.74
CA GLU A 525 23.19 18.89 -7.89
C GLU A 525 24.72 18.93 -7.89
N GLY A 526 25.38 17.77 -7.91
CA GLY A 526 26.83 17.66 -8.14
C GLY A 526 27.26 18.22 -9.49
N ALA A 527 26.50 17.94 -10.55
CA ALA A 527 26.72 18.47 -11.89
C ALA A 527 26.64 20.00 -11.93
N LYS A 528 25.59 20.58 -11.31
CA LYS A 528 25.42 22.04 -11.21
C LYS A 528 26.59 22.67 -10.46
N ARG A 529 27.01 22.10 -9.33
CA ARG A 529 28.15 22.64 -8.56
C ARG A 529 29.46 22.59 -9.33
N ARG A 530 29.71 21.51 -10.06
CA ARG A 530 30.96 21.31 -10.82
C ARG A 530 31.04 22.15 -12.09
N LEU A 531 29.91 22.39 -12.76
CA LEU A 531 29.86 23.00 -14.09
C LEU A 531 29.37 24.47 -14.10
N CYS A 532 28.79 24.96 -13.01
CA CYS A 532 28.40 26.37 -12.92
C CYS A 532 29.63 27.27 -12.78
N GLN A 533 29.82 28.17 -13.75
CA GLN A 533 30.70 29.32 -13.58
C GLN A 533 29.98 30.46 -12.81
N PRO A 534 30.71 31.35 -12.12
CA PRO A 534 30.13 32.52 -11.49
C PRO A 534 29.35 33.35 -12.51
N VAL A 535 28.10 33.70 -12.18
CA VAL A 535 27.26 34.51 -13.07
C VAL A 535 27.82 35.92 -13.15
N LYS A 536 28.57 36.25 -14.20
CA LYS A 536 28.95 37.62 -14.55
C LYS A 536 27.70 38.35 -15.05
N LYS A 537 27.15 39.24 -14.21
CA LYS A 537 25.95 40.03 -14.57
C LYS A 537 26.32 40.98 -15.70
N LYS A 538 25.45 41.07 -16.71
CA LYS A 538 25.57 42.07 -17.77
C LYS A 538 25.32 43.46 -17.16
N GLU A 539 26.16 44.42 -17.50
CA GLU A 539 25.99 45.81 -17.05
C GLU A 539 24.70 46.41 -17.63
N PRO A 540 24.07 47.38 -16.93
CA PRO A 540 22.91 48.08 -17.44
C PRO A 540 23.25 48.77 -18.76
N ILE A 541 22.33 48.72 -19.71
CA ILE A 541 22.45 49.51 -20.94
C ILE A 541 22.29 50.99 -20.55
N THR A 542 23.32 51.81 -20.74
CA THR A 542 23.26 53.25 -20.49
C THR A 542 22.64 54.00 -21.68
N PRO A 543 22.11 55.22 -21.47
CA PRO A 543 21.63 56.07 -22.56
C PRO A 543 22.70 56.31 -23.64
N GLU A 544 23.97 56.52 -23.28
CA GLU A 544 25.03 56.74 -24.28
C GLU A 544 25.32 55.48 -25.10
N LEU A 545 25.12 54.28 -24.52
CA LEU A 545 25.27 53.01 -25.23
C LEU A 545 24.12 52.80 -26.22
N LEU A 546 22.90 53.24 -25.87
CA LEU A 546 21.74 53.22 -26.78
C LEU A 546 21.92 54.19 -27.95
N GLU A 547 22.43 55.39 -27.70
CA GLU A 547 22.75 56.36 -28.75
C GLU A 547 23.80 55.79 -29.72
N LYS A 548 24.89 55.22 -29.19
CA LYS A 548 25.90 54.55 -30.03
C LYS A 548 25.35 53.35 -30.80
N MET A 549 24.40 52.60 -30.23
CA MET A 549 23.74 51.50 -30.93
C MET A 549 22.79 52.01 -32.01
N PHE A 550 22.09 53.13 -31.76
CA PHE A 550 21.24 53.80 -32.73
C PHE A 550 22.07 54.30 -33.90
N ASP A 551 23.12 55.07 -33.66
CA ASP A 551 24.00 55.62 -34.71
C ASP A 551 24.63 54.52 -35.58
N LYS A 552 24.91 53.36 -35.00
CA LYS A 552 25.58 52.25 -35.69
C LYS A 552 24.62 51.29 -36.43
N LEU A 553 23.37 51.17 -35.98
CA LEU A 553 22.43 50.17 -36.50
C LEU A 553 21.23 50.80 -37.24
N PHE A 554 20.97 52.10 -37.05
CA PHE A 554 19.84 52.77 -37.68
C PHE A 554 20.15 53.14 -39.13
N VAL A 555 19.55 52.37 -40.05
CA VAL A 555 19.52 52.67 -41.49
C VAL A 555 18.06 52.88 -41.89
N PRO A 556 17.71 53.97 -42.61
CA PRO A 556 16.33 54.20 -43.04
C PRO A 556 15.78 53.02 -43.83
N GLY A 557 14.61 52.49 -43.42
CA GLY A 557 13.94 51.37 -44.09
C GLY A 557 14.29 49.96 -43.56
N ASN A 558 15.25 49.81 -42.65
CA ASN A 558 15.56 48.49 -42.06
C ASN A 558 14.79 48.23 -40.76
N LEU A 559 13.57 47.71 -40.90
CA LEU A 559 12.66 47.33 -39.81
C LEU A 559 13.26 46.31 -38.82
N TYR A 560 14.22 45.47 -39.23
CA TYR A 560 14.85 44.48 -38.36
C TYR A 560 15.77 45.15 -37.33
N ASN A 561 16.65 46.05 -37.79
CA ASN A 561 17.54 46.79 -36.89
C ASN A 561 16.79 47.75 -35.97
N GLN A 562 15.73 48.39 -36.49
CA GLN A 562 14.86 49.27 -35.71
C GLN A 562 14.13 48.52 -34.59
N ARG A 563 13.70 47.26 -34.84
CA ARG A 563 13.11 46.39 -33.80
C ARG A 563 14.12 46.03 -32.70
N THR A 564 15.38 45.77 -33.04
CA THR A 564 16.40 45.38 -32.06
C THR A 564 16.66 46.48 -31.01
N ILE A 565 16.61 47.76 -31.41
CA ILE A 565 16.71 48.91 -30.49
C ILE A 565 15.45 49.01 -29.60
N TYR A 566 14.26 48.80 -30.17
CA TYR A 566 12.99 48.82 -29.43
C TYR A 566 12.86 47.69 -28.38
N PHE A 567 13.42 46.50 -28.64
CA PHE A 567 13.40 45.38 -27.70
C PHE A 567 14.29 45.61 -26.46
N GLY A 568 15.35 46.43 -26.56
CA GLY A 568 16.19 46.82 -25.42
C GLY A 568 15.41 47.54 -24.32
N LEU A 569 14.39 48.32 -24.71
CA LEU A 569 13.52 49.07 -23.81
C LEU A 569 12.38 48.23 -23.20
N HIS A 570 12.08 47.05 -23.76
CA HIS A 570 10.97 46.20 -23.32
C HIS A 570 11.32 45.26 -22.17
N SER A 571 12.60 44.95 -21.95
CA SER A 571 13.01 44.11 -20.83
C SER A 571 13.61 44.95 -19.72
N LEU A 572 12.77 45.49 -18.83
CA LEU A 572 13.20 45.98 -17.51
C LEU A 572 13.75 44.79 -16.70
N ARG A 573 14.91 44.25 -17.10
CA ARG A 573 15.62 43.23 -16.31
C ARG A 573 16.11 43.90 -15.01
N SER A 574 16.57 43.10 -14.06
CA SER A 574 16.79 43.54 -12.67
C SER A 574 17.54 44.86 -12.50
N GLY A 575 18.52 45.18 -13.35
CA GLY A 575 19.22 46.47 -13.33
C GLY A 575 18.33 47.69 -13.63
N GLY A 576 17.49 47.63 -14.67
CA GLY A 576 16.61 48.75 -15.04
C GLY A 576 15.41 48.91 -14.11
N ALA A 577 14.88 47.79 -13.59
CA ALA A 577 13.80 47.79 -12.61
C ALA A 577 14.23 48.44 -11.29
N THR A 578 15.42 48.08 -10.82
CA THR A 578 16.02 48.65 -9.61
C THR A 578 16.31 50.14 -9.78
N ALA A 579 16.86 50.55 -10.94
CA ALA A 579 17.09 51.96 -11.23
C ALA A 579 15.78 52.76 -11.23
N ALA A 580 14.72 52.28 -11.90
CA ALA A 580 13.42 52.93 -11.93
C ALA A 580 12.81 53.09 -10.53
N ALA A 581 12.91 52.07 -9.68
CA ALA A 581 12.48 52.13 -8.28
C ALA A 581 13.30 53.15 -7.48
N SER A 582 14.63 53.17 -7.62
CA SER A 582 15.49 54.15 -6.94
C SER A 582 15.27 55.60 -7.39
N PHE A 583 14.80 55.82 -8.62
CA PHE A 583 14.39 57.14 -9.12
C PHE A 583 12.97 57.54 -8.67
N GLY A 584 12.32 56.74 -7.81
CA GLY A 584 10.99 57.04 -7.26
C GLY A 584 9.85 56.86 -8.27
N ILE A 585 10.06 56.15 -9.38
CA ILE A 585 8.99 55.87 -10.34
C ILE A 585 8.01 54.89 -9.68
N HIS A 586 6.71 55.21 -9.70
CA HIS A 586 5.69 54.39 -9.07
C HIS A 586 5.65 52.96 -9.64
N ASP A 587 5.65 51.94 -8.77
CA ASP A 587 5.67 50.50 -9.08
C ASP A 587 4.75 50.07 -10.22
N ARG A 588 3.49 50.53 -10.16
CA ARG A 588 2.49 50.31 -11.20
C ARG A 588 2.99 50.61 -12.63
N LEU A 589 3.77 51.68 -12.82
CA LEU A 589 4.19 52.13 -14.14
C LEU A 589 5.24 51.21 -14.75
N PHE A 590 6.29 50.88 -14.00
CA PHE A 590 7.33 49.98 -14.51
C PHE A 590 6.90 48.51 -14.48
N LYS A 591 5.96 48.11 -13.61
CA LYS A 591 5.26 46.81 -13.73
C LYS A 591 4.45 46.72 -15.03
N ARG A 592 3.73 47.78 -15.40
CA ARG A 592 2.99 47.83 -16.69
C ARG A 592 3.95 47.78 -17.88
N HIS A 593 5.08 48.45 -17.78
CA HIS A 593 6.13 48.45 -18.81
C HIS A 593 6.82 47.09 -18.96
N GLY A 594 7.17 46.44 -17.84
CA GLY A 594 7.74 45.10 -17.79
C GLY A 594 6.72 43.96 -17.99
N ARG A 595 5.43 44.29 -18.18
CA ARG A 595 4.30 43.35 -18.28
C ARG A 595 4.19 42.39 -17.08
N TRP A 596 4.56 42.84 -15.89
CA TRP A 596 4.48 42.04 -14.66
C TRP A 596 3.11 42.17 -14.01
N LYS A 597 2.42 41.03 -13.89
CA LYS A 597 1.09 40.96 -13.28
C LYS A 597 1.12 40.81 -11.75
N SER A 598 2.16 40.20 -11.18
CA SER A 598 2.28 39.93 -9.74
C SER A 598 3.34 40.81 -9.05
N GLU A 599 3.18 41.03 -7.74
CA GLU A 599 4.21 41.65 -6.89
C GLU A 599 5.46 40.76 -6.82
N LEU A 600 5.29 39.45 -6.76
CA LEU A 600 6.40 38.49 -6.71
C LEU A 600 7.34 38.58 -7.91
N ALA A 601 6.81 38.92 -9.09
CA ALA A 601 7.63 39.20 -10.26
C ALA A 601 8.40 40.53 -10.11
N LYS A 602 7.77 41.58 -9.56
CA LYS A 602 8.41 42.87 -9.27
C LYS A 602 9.57 42.70 -8.27
N ASP A 603 9.31 42.04 -7.16
CA ASP A 603 10.28 41.84 -6.07
C ASP A 603 11.46 40.93 -6.49
N GLY A 604 11.25 40.09 -7.50
CA GLY A 604 12.33 39.31 -8.12
C GLY A 604 13.31 40.14 -8.95
N TYR A 605 12.89 41.31 -9.45
CA TYR A 605 13.69 42.18 -10.31
C TYR A 605 14.16 43.47 -9.64
N VAL A 606 13.37 44.07 -8.74
CA VAL A 606 13.75 45.25 -7.96
C VAL A 606 14.60 44.79 -6.78
N LYS A 607 15.79 45.38 -6.60
CA LYS A 607 16.68 45.07 -5.48
C LYS A 607 16.87 46.29 -4.60
N ASP A 608 16.27 46.26 -3.43
CA ASP A 608 16.47 47.29 -2.42
C ASP A 608 17.94 47.33 -1.99
N SER A 609 18.46 48.55 -1.84
CA SER A 609 19.78 48.74 -1.25
C SER A 609 19.81 48.26 0.20
N LEU A 610 21.01 47.95 0.72
CA LEU A 610 21.16 47.58 2.13
C LEU A 610 20.63 48.69 3.05
N THR A 611 20.85 49.94 2.67
CA THR A 611 20.35 51.14 3.37
C THR A 611 18.82 51.17 3.43
N GLU A 612 18.13 50.90 2.32
CA GLU A 612 16.66 50.87 2.30
C GLU A 612 16.06 49.71 3.08
N ARG A 613 16.72 48.55 3.08
CA ARG A 613 16.29 47.40 3.90
C ARG A 613 16.45 47.66 5.38
N LEU A 614 17.42 48.48 5.75
CA LEU A 614 17.68 48.90 7.13
C LEU A 614 16.83 50.10 7.56
N LEU A 615 16.11 50.79 6.66
CA LEU A 615 15.25 51.93 7.03
C LEU A 615 14.20 51.55 8.07
N VAL A 616 13.60 50.37 7.96
CA VAL A 616 12.61 49.88 8.94
C VAL A 616 13.29 49.68 10.29
N THR A 617 14.48 49.09 10.30
CA THR A 617 15.27 48.86 11.51
C THR A 617 15.75 50.18 12.15
N GLN A 618 16.16 51.15 11.34
CA GLN A 618 16.58 52.49 11.76
C GLN A 618 15.41 53.32 12.31
N CYS A 619 14.25 53.31 11.65
CA CYS A 619 13.03 53.99 12.12
C CYS A 619 12.48 53.39 13.41
N LEU A 620 12.71 52.10 13.65
CA LEU A 620 12.34 51.41 14.89
C LEU A 620 13.40 51.54 15.99
N GLY A 621 14.54 52.18 15.72
CA GLY A 621 15.64 52.33 16.68
C GLY A 621 16.35 51.02 17.04
N LEU A 622 16.28 50.01 16.17
CA LEU A 622 16.79 48.65 16.40
C LEU A 622 18.16 48.39 15.72
N SER A 623 18.74 49.39 15.06
CA SER A 623 20.01 49.30 14.31
C SER A 623 21.17 49.96 15.03
#